data_AF-A0A7X3NW47-F1
#
_entry.id   AF-A0A7X3NW47-F1
#
_cell.length_a   1.000
_cell.length_b   1.000
_cell.length_c   1.000
_cell.angle_alpha   90.00
_cell.angle_beta   90.00
_cell.angle_gamma   90.00
#
_symmetry.space_group_name_H-M   'P 1'
#
loop_
_entity.id
_entity.type
_entity.pdbx_description
1 polymer ?
#
loop_
_entity_poly.entity_id
_entity_poly.type
_entity_poly.pdbx_seq_one_letter_code
_entity_poly.pdbx_strand_id
1 'polypeptide(L)'
;MQDGKRVQKRHIWTKRAVGILVCAALCTVIASAQKSENKNEQVRTWADLGVTSTHQTQLEALWELKRQKEIQSVKDLKTLNRFAKDSLVEDAEVQETLDAFRAKRKKAQGQIEKIEEELLQTLPTQAQLHLTLLGILDNGVPRRIT
;
A
#
# COMPACT_ATOMS: atom_id res chain seq x y z
N MET A 1 0.40 61.40 26.44
CA MET A 1 1.14 60.56 25.46
C MET A 1 0.60 59.13 25.50
N GLN A 2 -0.48 58.83 24.77
CA GLN A 2 -1.04 57.48 24.63
C GLN A 2 -1.63 57.24 23.23
N ASP A 3 -0.84 57.46 22.17
CA ASP A 3 -1.29 57.16 20.78
C ASP A 3 -0.44 56.12 20.05
N GLY A 4 0.59 55.55 20.70
CA GLY A 4 1.51 54.59 20.06
C GLY A 4 1.02 53.13 19.97
N LYS A 5 0.04 52.69 20.77
CA LYS A 5 -0.26 51.25 20.93
C LYS A 5 -1.39 50.70 20.04
N ARG A 6 -2.20 51.54 19.40
CA ARG A 6 -3.33 51.08 18.57
C ARG A 6 -2.97 50.78 17.11
N VAL A 7 -1.95 51.44 16.56
CA VAL A 7 -1.58 51.30 15.13
C VAL A 7 -0.89 49.96 14.85
N GLN A 8 -0.13 49.43 15.81
CA GLN A 8 0.68 48.22 15.60
C GLN A 8 -0.14 46.92 15.53
N LYS A 9 -1.28 46.83 16.24
CA LYS A 9 -2.12 45.60 16.28
C LYS A 9 -2.90 45.35 14.97
N ARG A 10 -3.31 46.40 14.25
CA ARG A 10 -4.04 46.26 12.97
C ARG A 10 -3.19 45.66 11.87
N HIS A 11 -1.91 46.04 11.81
CA HIS A 11 -0.98 45.61 10.75
C HIS A 11 -0.58 44.12 10.87
N ILE A 12 -0.58 43.56 12.08
CA ILE A 12 -0.31 42.14 12.33
C ILE A 12 -1.49 41.27 11.90
N TRP A 13 -2.72 41.75 12.12
CA TRP A 13 -3.94 41.04 11.73
C TRP A 13 -4.14 41.00 10.21
N THR A 14 -3.86 42.09 9.49
CA THR A 14 -3.95 42.09 8.02
C THR A 14 -2.88 41.20 7.38
N LYS A 15 -1.64 41.19 7.90
CA LYS A 15 -0.59 40.27 7.42
C LYS A 15 -0.96 38.79 7.63
N ARG A 16 -1.58 38.45 8.76
CA ARG A 16 -2.08 37.08 9.03
C ARG A 16 -3.24 36.70 8.10
N ALA A 17 -4.17 37.61 7.86
CA ALA A 17 -5.30 37.37 6.96
C ALA A 17 -4.86 37.15 5.51
N VAL A 18 -3.90 37.94 5.02
CA VAL A 18 -3.34 37.77 3.67
C VAL A 18 -2.58 36.44 3.55
N GLY A 19 -1.79 36.06 4.56
CA GLY A 19 -1.10 34.77 4.57
C GLY A 19 -2.05 33.57 4.50
N ILE A 20 -3.16 33.60 5.25
CA ILE A 20 -4.19 32.54 5.21
C ILE A 20 -4.88 32.47 3.85
N LEU A 21 -5.19 33.63 3.24
CA LEU A 21 -5.82 33.69 1.91
C LEU A 21 -4.91 33.11 0.81
N VAL A 22 -3.61 33.38 0.87
CA VAL A 22 -2.64 32.81 -0.10
C VAL A 22 -2.50 31.30 0.08
N CYS A 23 -2.45 30.80 1.33
CA CYS A 23 -2.46 29.35 1.58
C CYS A 23 -3.75 28.69 1.10
N ALA A 24 -4.91 29.30 1.33
CA ALA A 24 -6.19 28.76 0.87
C ALA A 24 -6.27 28.71 -0.67
N ALA A 25 -5.78 29.74 -1.35
CA ALA A 25 -5.71 29.78 -2.82
C ALA A 25 -4.73 28.73 -3.39
N LEU A 26 -3.59 28.51 -2.75
CA LEU A 26 -2.66 27.45 -3.17
C LEU A 26 -3.25 26.06 -2.96
N CYS A 27 -3.95 25.82 -1.84
CA CYS A 27 -4.62 24.55 -1.58
C CYS A 27 -5.74 24.25 -2.58
N THR A 28 -6.51 25.26 -3.02
CA THR A 28 -7.56 25.05 -4.03
C THR A 28 -6.98 24.79 -5.41
N VAL A 29 -5.86 25.42 -5.78
CA VAL A 29 -5.17 25.13 -7.05
C VAL A 29 -4.59 23.72 -7.04
N ILE A 30 -3.95 23.28 -5.96
CA ILE A 30 -3.42 21.91 -5.80
C ILE A 30 -4.56 20.88 -5.83
N ALA A 31 -5.65 21.12 -5.10
CA ALA A 31 -6.82 20.24 -5.12
C ALA A 31 -7.47 20.17 -6.52
N SER A 32 -7.45 21.28 -7.27
CA SER A 32 -7.98 21.33 -8.64
C SER A 32 -7.06 20.63 -9.64
N ALA A 33 -5.74 20.69 -9.45
CA ALA A 33 -4.76 19.97 -10.24
C ALA A 33 -4.90 18.45 -10.03
N GLN A 34 -4.99 17.98 -8.78
CA GLN A 34 -5.26 16.58 -8.45
C GLN A 34 -6.61 16.09 -9.00
N LYS A 35 -7.64 16.95 -8.99
CA LYS A 35 -8.96 16.63 -9.56
C LYS A 35 -8.96 16.57 -11.09
N SER A 36 -7.99 17.22 -11.77
CA SER A 36 -7.85 17.16 -13.22
C SER A 36 -7.11 15.90 -13.70
N GLU A 37 -6.13 15.41 -12.94
CA GLU A 37 -5.50 14.10 -13.18
C GLU A 37 -6.52 12.96 -13.06
N ASN A 38 -7.34 12.97 -12.01
CA ASN A 38 -8.34 11.92 -11.76
C ASN A 38 -9.50 11.87 -12.77
N LYS A 39 -9.70 12.90 -13.61
CA LYS A 39 -10.81 12.93 -14.58
C LYS A 39 -10.49 12.29 -15.93
N ASN A 40 -9.21 12.07 -16.21
CA ASN A 40 -8.75 11.47 -17.47
C ASN A 40 -8.32 10.00 -17.33
N GLU A 41 -8.45 9.41 -16.14
CA GLU A 41 -8.32 7.97 -15.97
C GLU A 41 -9.57 7.30 -16.54
N GLN A 42 -9.55 7.06 -17.85
CA GLN A 42 -10.37 6.02 -18.45
C GLN A 42 -10.05 4.73 -17.68
N VAL A 43 -10.97 4.29 -16.82
CA VAL A 43 -10.87 3.03 -16.10
C VAL A 43 -10.86 1.92 -17.15
N ARG A 44 -9.67 1.53 -17.60
CA ARG A 44 -9.51 0.41 -18.52
C ARG A 44 -10.01 -0.84 -17.82
N THR A 45 -10.96 -1.52 -18.45
CA THR A 45 -11.46 -2.78 -17.93
C THR A 45 -10.39 -3.86 -18.12
N TRP A 46 -10.49 -4.92 -17.32
CA TRP A 46 -9.65 -6.10 -17.46
C TRP A 46 -9.66 -6.69 -18.88
N ALA A 47 -10.82 -6.63 -19.55
CA ALA A 47 -10.97 -7.05 -20.93
C ALA A 47 -10.18 -6.14 -21.90
N ASP A 48 -10.17 -4.82 -21.66
CA ASP A 48 -9.38 -3.86 -22.47
C ASP A 48 -7.87 -4.09 -22.34
N LEU A 49 -7.43 -4.75 -21.27
CA LEU A 49 -6.05 -5.15 -21.03
C LEU A 49 -5.72 -6.54 -21.59
N GLY A 50 -6.67 -7.19 -22.27
CA GLY A 50 -6.51 -8.53 -22.83
C GLY A 50 -6.47 -9.64 -21.77
N VAL A 51 -7.01 -9.39 -20.57
CA VAL A 51 -7.12 -10.40 -19.53
C VAL A 51 -8.33 -11.30 -19.84
N THR A 52 -8.05 -12.59 -20.04
CA THR A 52 -9.08 -13.61 -20.29
C THR A 52 -9.77 -14.02 -18.99
N SER A 53 -10.90 -14.72 -19.07
CA SER A 53 -11.56 -15.29 -17.89
C SER A 53 -10.64 -16.27 -17.14
N THR A 54 -9.82 -17.04 -17.86
CA THR A 54 -8.82 -17.94 -17.26
C THR A 54 -7.77 -17.17 -16.46
N HIS A 55 -7.26 -16.05 -17.00
CA HIS A 55 -6.33 -15.19 -16.29
C HIS A 55 -6.98 -14.58 -15.03
N GLN A 56 -8.26 -14.20 -15.09
CA GLN A 56 -8.98 -13.69 -13.92
C GLN A 56 -9.04 -14.72 -12.79
N THR A 57 -9.40 -15.97 -13.09
CA THR A 57 -9.44 -17.05 -12.08
C THR A 57 -8.06 -17.30 -11.47
N GLN A 58 -7.00 -17.28 -12.27
CA GLN A 58 -5.63 -17.44 -11.77
C GLN A 58 -5.19 -16.27 -10.88
N LEU A 59 -5.57 -15.04 -11.23
CA LEU A 59 -5.27 -13.84 -10.43
C LEU A 59 -6.07 -13.79 -9.13
N GLU A 60 -7.32 -14.23 -9.13
CA GLU A 60 -8.13 -14.41 -7.91
C GLU A 60 -7.50 -15.46 -6.99
N ALA A 61 -7.05 -16.59 -7.56
CA ALA A 61 -6.37 -17.64 -6.80
C ALA A 61 -5.04 -17.14 -6.20
N LEU A 62 -4.24 -16.39 -6.98
CA LEU A 62 -3.02 -15.75 -6.51
C LEU A 62 -3.32 -14.77 -5.36
N TRP A 63 -4.35 -13.95 -5.51
CA TRP A 63 -4.73 -12.96 -4.52
C TRP A 63 -5.18 -13.61 -3.20
N GLU A 64 -6.06 -14.61 -3.26
CA GLU A 64 -6.52 -15.30 -2.07
C GLU A 64 -5.37 -16.08 -1.41
N LEU A 65 -4.46 -16.66 -2.18
CA LEU A 65 -3.23 -17.27 -1.65
C LEU A 65 -2.40 -16.25 -0.88
N LYS A 66 -2.06 -15.10 -1.50
CA LYS A 66 -1.31 -14.01 -0.84
C LYS A 66 -2.00 -13.56 0.45
N ARG A 67 -3.31 -13.38 0.40
CA ARG A 67 -4.13 -12.99 1.56
C ARG A 67 -4.06 -14.01 2.70
N GLN A 68 -4.20 -15.30 2.38
CA GLN A 68 -4.13 -16.36 3.40
C GLN A 68 -2.72 -16.46 4.02
N LYS A 69 -1.67 -16.32 3.21
CA LYS A 69 -0.28 -16.30 3.72
C LYS A 69 -0.02 -15.10 4.61
N GLU A 70 -0.53 -13.92 4.27
CA GLU A 70 -0.43 -12.74 5.13
C GLU A 70 -1.12 -12.95 6.47
N ILE A 71 -2.36 -13.46 6.46
CA ILE A 71 -3.10 -13.79 7.69
C ILE A 71 -2.30 -14.75 8.57
N GLN A 72 -1.67 -15.76 7.96
CA GLN A 72 -0.84 -16.71 8.69
C GLN A 72 0.44 -16.07 9.22
N SER A 73 1.11 -15.24 8.42
CA SER A 73 2.31 -14.49 8.80
C SER A 73 2.04 -13.60 10.01
N VAL A 74 0.93 -12.88 10.03
CA VAL A 74 0.51 -12.04 11.17
C VAL A 74 0.27 -12.89 12.43
N LYS A 75 -0.32 -14.09 12.30
CA LYS A 75 -0.51 -15.00 13.43
C LYS A 75 0.84 -15.52 13.96
N ASP A 76 1.74 -15.92 13.06
CA ASP A 76 3.05 -16.44 13.43
C ASP A 76 3.90 -15.34 14.10
N LEU A 77 3.82 -14.09 13.61
CA LEU A 77 4.48 -12.93 14.23
C LEU A 77 3.95 -12.64 15.65
N LYS A 78 2.66 -12.85 15.92
CA LYS A 78 2.13 -12.75 17.28
C LYS A 78 2.75 -13.79 18.20
N THR A 79 2.95 -15.01 17.71
CA THR A 79 3.67 -16.06 18.44
C THR A 79 5.10 -15.64 18.73
N LEU A 80 5.86 -15.18 17.71
CA LEU A 80 7.23 -14.70 17.92
C LEU A 80 7.31 -13.52 18.90
N ASN A 81 6.34 -12.60 18.87
CA ASN A 81 6.27 -11.48 19.81
C ASN A 81 6.00 -11.95 21.26
N ARG A 82 5.33 -13.10 21.46
CA ARG A 82 5.21 -13.71 22.79
C ARG A 82 6.56 -14.19 23.29
N PHE A 83 7.32 -14.89 22.44
CA PHE A 83 8.66 -15.38 22.77
C PHE A 83 9.62 -14.23 23.09
N ALA A 84 9.52 -13.11 22.36
CA ALA A 84 10.32 -11.91 22.64
C ALA A 84 10.01 -11.24 23.99
N LYS A 85 8.85 -11.52 24.59
CA LYS A 85 8.42 -10.96 25.89
C LYS A 85 8.62 -11.92 27.05
N ASP A 86 8.74 -13.21 26.76
CA ASP A 86 8.88 -14.25 27.76
C ASP A 86 10.37 -14.56 27.97
N SER A 87 10.92 -14.09 29.08
CA SER A 87 12.34 -14.25 29.42
C SER A 87 12.70 -15.67 29.87
N LEU A 88 11.72 -16.57 29.99
CA LEU A 88 11.91 -17.94 30.47
C LEU A 88 12.01 -18.96 29.33
N VAL A 89 11.83 -18.52 28.07
CA VAL A 89 11.95 -19.42 26.91
C VAL A 89 13.42 -19.68 26.62
N GLU A 90 13.77 -20.94 26.42
CA GLU A 90 15.14 -21.34 26.09
C GLU A 90 15.53 -20.89 24.67
N ASP A 91 16.78 -20.47 24.50
CA ASP A 91 17.32 -20.02 23.20
C ASP A 91 17.14 -21.07 22.09
N ALA A 92 17.20 -22.36 22.43
CA ALA A 92 16.98 -23.45 21.50
C ALA A 92 15.54 -23.46 20.94
N GLU A 93 14.54 -23.21 21.79
CA GLU A 93 13.12 -23.16 21.41
C GLU A 93 12.82 -21.89 20.59
N VAL A 94 13.46 -20.77 20.93
CA VAL A 94 13.42 -19.53 20.15
C VAL A 94 13.97 -19.76 18.74
N GLN A 95 15.13 -20.40 18.64
CA GLN A 95 15.80 -20.68 17.38
C GLN A 95 14.98 -21.62 16.50
N GLU A 96 14.45 -22.72 17.05
CA GLU A 96 13.58 -23.65 16.33
C GLU A 96 12.33 -22.94 15.78
N THR A 97 11.69 -22.10 16.60
CA THR A 97 10.49 -21.36 16.21
C THR A 97 10.80 -20.35 15.10
N LEU A 98 11.94 -19.66 15.17
CA LEU A 98 12.40 -18.73 14.14
C LEU A 98 12.71 -19.43 12.82
N ASP A 99 13.38 -20.58 12.86
CA ASP A 99 13.73 -21.34 11.67
C ASP A 99 12.48 -21.94 11.01
N ALA A 100 11.53 -22.44 11.79
CA ALA A 100 10.23 -22.88 11.30
C ALA A 100 9.46 -21.72 10.62
N PHE A 101 9.46 -20.53 11.23
CA PHE A 101 8.85 -19.34 10.64
C PHE A 101 9.50 -18.94 9.31
N ARG A 102 10.84 -18.90 9.26
CA ARG A 102 11.60 -18.57 8.04
C ARG A 102 11.37 -19.60 6.95
N ALA A 103 11.36 -20.89 7.28
CA ALA A 103 11.10 -21.97 6.33
C ALA A 103 9.69 -21.86 5.72
N LYS A 104 8.67 -21.62 6.56
CA LYS A 104 7.30 -21.38 6.11
C LYS A 104 7.20 -20.18 5.18
N ARG A 105 7.85 -19.06 5.53
CA ARG A 105 7.88 -17.85 4.71
C ARG A 105 8.54 -18.10 3.35
N LYS A 106 9.70 -18.75 3.32
CA LYS A 106 10.40 -19.10 2.08
C LYS A 106 9.57 -20.01 1.18
N LYS A 107 8.89 -21.01 1.77
CA LYS A 107 8.00 -21.90 1.02
C LYS A 107 6.79 -21.16 0.44
N ALA A 108 6.18 -20.26 1.21
CA ALA A 108 5.06 -19.46 0.74
C ALA A 108 5.47 -18.53 -0.41
N GLN A 109 6.62 -17.88 -0.26
CA GLN A 109 7.20 -17.01 -1.27
C GLN A 109 7.44 -17.76 -2.59
N GLY A 110 8.08 -18.93 -2.54
CA GLY A 110 8.31 -19.73 -3.76
C GLY A 110 7.03 -20.24 -4.43
N GLN A 111 5.94 -20.45 -3.69
CA GLN A 111 4.63 -20.78 -4.27
C GLN A 111 4.03 -19.59 -5.02
N ILE A 112 4.16 -18.39 -4.47
CA ILE A 112 3.68 -17.14 -5.08
C ILE A 112 4.48 -16.85 -6.35
N GLU A 113 5.80 -16.86 -6.26
CA GLU A 113 6.71 -16.60 -7.39
C GLU A 113 6.44 -17.55 -8.57
N LYS A 114 6.23 -18.83 -8.30
CA LYS A 114 5.90 -19.79 -9.34
C LYS A 114 4.60 -19.45 -10.10
N ILE A 115 3.54 -19.10 -9.37
CA ILE A 115 2.25 -18.74 -9.98
C ILE A 115 2.37 -17.41 -10.74
N GLU A 116 3.13 -16.46 -10.20
CA GLU A 116 3.41 -15.19 -10.87
C GLU A 116 4.20 -15.39 -12.17
N GLU A 117 5.23 -16.23 -12.18
CA GLU A 117 5.98 -16.57 -13.39
C GLU A 117 5.07 -17.19 -14.47
N GLU A 118 4.20 -18.13 -14.08
CA GLU A 118 3.21 -18.75 -14.99
C GLU A 118 2.25 -17.69 -15.57
N LEU A 119 1.80 -16.74 -14.75
CA LEU A 119 0.96 -15.62 -15.18
C LEU A 119 1.70 -14.63 -16.09
N LEU A 120 2.96 -14.29 -15.79
CA LEU A 120 3.76 -13.36 -16.59
C LEU A 120 4.07 -13.92 -18.00
N GLN A 121 4.12 -15.24 -18.16
CA GLN A 121 4.29 -15.87 -19.48
C GLN A 121 3.05 -15.76 -20.38
N THR A 122 1.87 -15.58 -19.79
CA THR A 122 0.58 -15.68 -20.50
C THR A 122 -0.18 -14.35 -20.56
N LEU A 123 0.04 -13.47 -19.59
CA LEU A 123 -0.58 -12.15 -19.52
C LEU A 123 -0.01 -11.20 -20.58
N PRO A 124 -0.87 -10.38 -21.23
CA PRO A 124 -0.39 -9.28 -22.07
C PRO A 124 0.45 -8.27 -21.27
N THR A 125 1.50 -7.72 -21.87
CA THR A 125 2.44 -6.78 -21.21
C THR A 125 1.73 -5.58 -20.57
N GLN A 126 0.67 -5.07 -21.22
CA GLN A 126 -0.14 -3.98 -20.66
C GLN A 126 -0.83 -4.40 -19.36
N ALA A 127 -1.41 -5.61 -19.32
CA ALA A 127 -2.01 -6.16 -18.10
C ALA A 127 -0.95 -6.35 -17.01
N GLN A 128 0.24 -6.87 -17.35
CA GLN A 128 1.33 -7.02 -16.38
C GLN A 128 1.69 -5.69 -15.71
N LEU A 129 1.82 -4.61 -16.49
CA LEU A 129 2.08 -3.27 -15.96
C LEU A 129 0.99 -2.82 -14.98
N HIS A 130 -0.28 -2.88 -15.40
CA HIS A 130 -1.40 -2.44 -14.54
C HIS A 130 -1.50 -3.29 -13.27
N LEU A 131 -1.33 -4.61 -13.36
CA LEU A 131 -1.39 -5.51 -12.21
C LEU A 131 -0.21 -5.33 -11.26
N THR A 132 0.97 -4.97 -11.78
CA THR A 132 2.12 -4.60 -10.97
C THR A 132 1.86 -3.28 -10.24
N LEU A 133 1.32 -2.26 -10.92
CA LEU A 133 0.97 -0.98 -10.30
C LEU A 133 -0.13 -1.12 -9.23
N LEU A 134 -1.07 -2.05 -9.40
CA LEU A 134 -2.09 -2.40 -8.40
C LEU A 134 -1.52 -3.23 -7.23
N GLY A 135 -0.28 -3.70 -7.34
CA GLY A 135 0.36 -4.55 -6.34
C GLY A 135 -0.14 -6.00 -6.33
N ILE A 136 -0.80 -6.45 -7.41
CA ILE A 136 -1.27 -7.83 -7.55
C ILE A 136 -0.11 -8.75 -7.97
N LEU A 137 0.77 -8.27 -8.84
CA LEU A 137 2.01 -8.96 -9.26
C LEU A 137 3.25 -8.46 -8.51
N ASP A 138 3.09 -7.52 -7.56
CA ASP A 138 4.16 -7.15 -6.64
C ASP A 138 4.14 -8.07 -5.41
N ASN A 139 5.28 -8.24 -4.75
CA ASN A 139 5.41 -9.03 -3.51
C ASN A 139 4.63 -8.43 -2.33
N GLY A 140 4.03 -7.25 -2.50
CA GLY A 140 3.10 -6.66 -1.57
C GLY A 140 1.71 -7.30 -1.60
N VAL A 141 1.01 -7.24 -0.48
CA VAL A 141 -0.44 -7.46 -0.47
C VAL A 141 -1.07 -6.32 -1.27
N PRO A 142 -1.89 -6.58 -2.30
CA PRO A 142 -2.53 -5.52 -3.06
C PRO A 142 -3.32 -4.62 -2.10
N ARG A 143 -3.15 -3.30 -2.25
CA ARG A 143 -3.91 -2.33 -1.44
C ARG A 143 -5.39 -2.61 -1.67
N ARG A 144 -6.19 -2.65 -0.60
CA ARG A 144 -7.65 -2.83 -0.74
C ARG A 144 -8.14 -1.84 -1.81
N ILE A 145 -8.69 -2.36 -2.90
CA ILE A 145 -9.42 -1.56 -3.87
C ILE A 145 -10.75 -1.24 -3.15
N THR A 146 -10.75 -0.16 -2.38
CA THR A 146 -11.95 0.46 -1.81
C THR A 146 -12.40 1.60 -2.69
#